data_AF-A0A7Y2FT20-F1
#
_entry.id   AF-A0A7Y2FT20-F1
#
_cell.length_a   1.000
_cell.length_b   1.000
_cell.length_c   1.000
_cell.angle_alpha   90.00
_cell.angle_beta   90.00
_cell.angle_gamma   90.00
#
_symmetry.space_group_name_H-M   'P 1'
#
loop_
_entity.id
_entity.type
_entity.pdbx_description
1 polymer ?
#
loop_
_entity_poly.entity_id
_entity_poly.type
_entity_poly.pdbx_seq_one_letter_code
_entity_poly.pdbx_strand_id
1 'polypeptide(L)'
;MNVRPDPTFHATPKLAMEAPAETLAFTLMLSPDGSQPDGLAVVDVDPSSDKYGKIVHKLFMPNKGDEFHHFGWNACSSALSPLSGHAFLKRRYLIIPGIRSSRIYIIDVKKPLKAK
;
A
#
# COMPACT_ATOMS: atom_id res chain seq x y z
N MET A 1 -23.93 5.79 15.82
CA MET A 1 -22.70 5.10 15.39
C MET A 1 -21.51 5.97 15.78
N ASN A 2 -20.64 5.52 16.67
CA ASN A 2 -19.43 6.28 17.02
C ASN A 2 -18.44 6.16 15.86
N VAL A 3 -18.26 7.23 15.10
CA VAL A 3 -17.23 7.31 14.06
C VAL A 3 -15.89 7.44 14.77
N ARG A 4 -14.97 6.49 14.52
CA ARG A 4 -13.60 6.53 15.03
C ARG A 4 -12.63 6.68 13.84
N PRO A 5 -11.46 7.30 14.05
CA PRO A 5 -10.39 7.28 13.06
C PRO A 5 -10.01 5.85 12.65
N ASP A 6 -9.38 5.73 11.48
CA ASP A 6 -8.85 4.45 11.00
C ASP A 6 -7.93 3.82 12.06
N PRO A 7 -8.10 2.53 12.43
CA PRO A 7 -7.33 1.90 13.49
C PRO A 7 -5.83 1.76 13.16
N THR A 8 -5.45 1.95 11.90
CA THR A 8 -4.04 1.98 11.46
C THR A 8 -3.41 3.37 11.53
N PHE A 9 -4.14 4.37 12.03
CA PHE A 9 -3.58 5.69 12.34
C PHE A 9 -3.15 5.75 13.81
N HIS A 10 -1.90 6.12 14.03
CA HIS A 10 -1.30 6.15 15.36
C HIS A 10 -0.90 7.58 15.69
N ALA A 11 -1.37 8.11 16.83
CA ALA A 11 -1.14 9.51 17.19
C ALA A 11 0.32 9.82 17.54
N THR A 12 1.10 8.80 17.90
CA THR A 12 2.52 8.93 18.27
C THR A 12 3.35 7.76 17.75
N PRO A 13 4.68 7.92 17.61
CA PRO A 13 5.57 6.82 17.28
C PRO A 13 5.46 5.63 18.25
N LYS A 14 5.33 5.89 19.56
CA LYS A 14 5.16 4.84 20.57
C LYS A 14 3.92 3.97 20.29
N LEU A 15 2.79 4.60 20.00
CA LEU A 15 1.56 3.87 19.66
C LEU A 15 1.66 3.10 18.34
N ALA A 16 2.51 3.55 17.40
CA ALA A 16 2.78 2.80 16.17
C ALA A 16 3.64 1.57 16.44
N MET A 17 4.60 1.65 17.37
CA MET A 17 5.44 0.50 17.78
C MET A 17 4.67 -0.55 18.58
N GLU A 18 3.62 -0.14 19.30
CA GLU A 18 2.74 -1.03 20.08
C GLU A 18 1.61 -1.66 19.22
N ALA A 19 1.48 -1.27 17.95
CA ALA A 19 0.46 -1.78 17.05
C ALA A 19 0.74 -3.24 16.65
N PRO A 20 -0.29 -3.99 16.19
CA PRO A 20 -0.09 -5.33 15.65
C PRO A 20 0.94 -5.33 14.51
N ALA A 21 1.79 -6.36 14.48
CA ALA A 21 2.71 -6.61 13.38
C ALA A 21 1.96 -6.82 12.05
N GLU A 22 2.59 -6.46 10.95
CA GLU A 22 2.04 -6.67 9.62
C GLU A 22 1.99 -8.15 9.24
N THR A 23 0.96 -8.52 8.48
CA THR A 23 0.81 -9.87 7.92
C THR A 23 0.98 -9.90 6.40
N LEU A 24 1.01 -8.73 5.76
CA LEU A 24 1.19 -8.57 4.32
C LEU A 24 2.19 -7.44 4.02
N ALA A 25 3.03 -7.66 3.01
CA ALA A 25 3.91 -6.64 2.44
C ALA A 25 3.52 -6.35 0.98
N PHE A 26 3.47 -5.07 0.63
CA PHE A 26 3.28 -4.61 -0.74
C PHE A 26 4.65 -4.28 -1.34
N THR A 27 4.95 -4.79 -2.54
CA THR A 27 6.21 -4.51 -3.23
C THR A 27 5.99 -4.26 -4.72
N LEU A 28 6.84 -3.42 -5.32
CA LEU A 28 6.78 -3.13 -6.74
C LEU A 28 7.60 -4.16 -7.52
N MET A 29 7.03 -4.65 -8.61
CA MET A 29 7.69 -5.46 -9.61
C MET A 29 8.04 -4.56 -10.80
N LEU A 30 9.33 -4.42 -11.07
CA LEU A 30 9.85 -3.64 -12.20
C LEU A 30 10.17 -4.57 -13.37
N SER A 31 9.77 -4.18 -14.59
CA SER A 31 10.30 -4.73 -15.84
C SER A 31 11.45 -3.82 -16.32
N PRO A 32 12.70 -4.10 -15.95
CA PRO A 32 13.82 -3.19 -16.24
C PRO A 32 14.09 -3.00 -17.74
N ASP A 33 13.71 -3.98 -18.55
CA ASP A 33 13.80 -3.98 -20.01
C ASP A 33 12.53 -3.43 -20.70
N GLY A 34 11.48 -3.11 -19.95
CA GLY A 34 10.18 -2.69 -20.47
C GLY A 34 9.46 -3.74 -21.32
N SER A 35 9.86 -5.02 -21.28
CA SER A 35 9.23 -6.08 -22.08
C SER A 35 7.81 -6.40 -21.63
N GLN A 36 7.49 -6.15 -20.36
CA GLN A 36 6.17 -6.29 -19.75
C GLN A 36 5.81 -5.07 -18.89
N PRO A 37 4.53 -4.89 -18.52
CA PRO A 37 4.14 -3.89 -17.54
C PRO A 37 4.82 -4.11 -16.19
N ASP A 38 5.05 -3.02 -15.48
CA ASP A 38 5.36 -3.07 -14.05
C ASP A 38 4.12 -3.53 -13.27
N GLY A 39 4.31 -3.92 -12.02
CA GLY A 39 3.22 -4.42 -11.21
C GLY A 39 3.41 -4.25 -9.71
N LEU A 40 2.37 -4.62 -8.99
CA LEU A 40 2.33 -4.72 -7.54
C LEU A 40 2.27 -6.20 -7.16
N ALA A 41 3.17 -6.66 -6.29
CA ALA A 41 3.06 -7.94 -5.62
C ALA A 41 2.62 -7.74 -4.17
N VAL A 42 1.74 -8.62 -3.72
CA VAL A 42 1.37 -8.76 -2.31
C VAL A 42 2.05 -10.01 -1.79
N VAL A 43 2.91 -9.86 -0.81
CA VAL A 43 3.70 -10.93 -0.18
C VAL A 43 3.10 -11.22 1.19
N ASP A 44 2.91 -12.49 1.50
CA ASP A 44 2.55 -12.92 2.85
C ASP A 44 3.78 -12.90 3.75
N VAL A 45 3.70 -12.15 4.83
CA VAL A 45 4.80 -11.97 5.80
C VAL A 45 4.38 -12.38 7.21
N ASP A 46 3.26 -13.09 7.37
CA ASP A 46 2.85 -13.68 8.63
C ASP A 46 3.63 -15.00 8.87
N PRO A 47 4.51 -15.08 9.89
CA PRO A 47 5.30 -16.29 10.16
C PRO A 47 4.46 -17.53 10.51
N SER A 48 3.19 -17.34 10.89
CA SER A 48 2.25 -18.43 11.17
C SER A 48 1.51 -18.96 9.94
N SER A 49 1.61 -18.25 8.80
CA SER A 49 0.96 -18.63 7.54
C SER A 49 1.70 -19.76 6.84
N ASP A 50 0.95 -20.69 6.22
CA ASP A 50 1.49 -21.71 5.33
C ASP A 50 2.09 -21.12 4.03
N LYS A 51 1.79 -19.85 3.75
CA LYS A 51 2.26 -19.07 2.60
C LYS A 51 3.32 -18.04 2.98
N TYR A 52 3.87 -18.09 4.20
CA TYR A 52 4.93 -17.17 4.61
C TYR A 52 6.05 -17.08 3.57
N GLY A 53 6.40 -15.85 3.18
CA GLY A 53 7.42 -15.55 2.18
C GLY A 53 6.99 -15.79 0.72
N LYS A 54 5.70 -16.03 0.45
CA LYS A 54 5.18 -16.22 -0.92
C LYS A 54 4.43 -14.99 -1.43
N ILE A 55 4.49 -14.79 -2.75
CA ILE A 55 3.61 -13.83 -3.43
C ILE A 55 2.20 -14.45 -3.49
N VAL A 56 1.25 -13.83 -2.79
CA VAL A 56 -0.14 -14.28 -2.68
C VAL A 56 -1.09 -13.54 -3.61
N HIS A 57 -0.68 -12.42 -4.19
CA HIS A 57 -1.40 -11.71 -5.25
C HIS A 57 -0.45 -10.90 -6.13
N LYS A 58 -0.81 -10.73 -7.41
CA LYS A 58 -0.09 -9.87 -8.37
C LYS A 58 -1.10 -9.02 -9.13
N LEU A 59 -0.76 -7.75 -9.32
CA LEU A 59 -1.53 -6.82 -10.15
C LEU A 59 -0.57 -6.12 -11.11
N PHE A 60 -0.63 -6.49 -12.39
CA PHE A 60 0.14 -5.83 -13.45
C PHE A 60 -0.62 -4.63 -13.99
N MET A 61 0.12 -3.56 -14.30
CA MET A 61 -0.46 -2.34 -14.83
C MET A 61 -0.84 -2.49 -16.30
N PRO A 62 -1.75 -1.66 -16.82
CA PRO A 62 -2.16 -1.74 -18.22
C PRO A 62 -1.10 -1.25 -19.22
N ASN A 63 -0.02 -0.60 -18.78
CA ASN A 63 0.97 0.02 -19.64
C ASN A 63 2.39 -0.47 -19.34
N LYS A 64 3.28 -0.38 -20.32
CA LYS A 64 4.72 -0.65 -20.17
C LYS A 64 5.50 0.65 -19.96
N GLY A 65 6.71 0.52 -19.40
CA GLY A 65 7.68 1.62 -19.30
C GLY A 65 7.34 2.68 -18.25
N ASP A 66 6.59 2.31 -17.19
CA ASP A 66 6.29 3.22 -16.08
C ASP A 66 7.50 3.48 -15.18
N GLU A 67 8.38 2.48 -15.02
CA GLU A 67 9.52 2.52 -14.11
C GLU A 67 9.06 2.72 -12.66
N PHE A 68 8.31 1.74 -12.15
CA PHE A 68 7.88 1.68 -10.76
C PHE A 68 9.07 1.72 -9.80
N HIS A 69 9.02 2.65 -8.83
CA HIS A 69 10.16 2.89 -7.94
C HIS A 69 9.76 3.11 -6.46
N HIS A 70 9.16 4.24 -6.14
CA HIS A 70 8.63 4.53 -4.80
C HIS A 70 7.11 4.65 -4.85
N PHE A 71 6.44 4.34 -3.75
CA PHE A 71 4.99 4.46 -3.62
C PHE A 71 4.61 4.72 -2.16
N GLY A 72 3.36 5.14 -1.93
CA GLY A 72 2.88 5.44 -0.59
C GLY A 72 1.37 5.28 -0.45
N TRP A 73 0.88 5.49 0.77
CA TRP A 73 -0.54 5.45 1.07
C TRP A 73 -1.23 6.79 0.79
N ASN A 74 -2.51 6.76 0.42
CA ASN A 74 -3.32 7.98 0.29
C ASN A 74 -3.53 8.74 1.60
N ALA A 75 -3.48 8.04 2.73
CA ALA A 75 -3.63 8.61 4.06
C ALA A 75 -2.88 7.73 5.08
N CYS A 76 -2.34 8.36 6.12
CA CYS A 76 -1.60 7.72 7.19
C CYS A 76 -1.82 8.47 8.51
N SER A 77 -1.02 8.17 9.53
CA SER A 77 -1.10 8.79 10.86
C SER A 77 -1.10 10.33 10.85
N SER A 78 -0.55 10.98 9.82
CA SER A 78 -0.58 12.45 9.69
C SER A 78 -2.00 13.02 9.62
N ALA A 79 -2.99 12.23 9.22
CA ALA A 79 -4.40 12.60 9.22
C ALA A 79 -4.97 12.83 10.64
N LEU A 80 -4.26 12.39 11.69
CA LEU A 80 -4.63 12.70 13.08
C LEU A 80 -4.13 14.08 13.53
N SER A 81 -3.33 14.77 12.73
CA SER A 81 -2.93 16.15 13.04
C SER A 81 -4.19 17.02 13.19
N PRO A 82 -4.31 17.82 14.27
CA PRO A 82 -5.42 18.77 14.42
C PRO A 82 -5.52 19.75 13.25
N LEU A 83 -4.41 20.03 12.58
CA LEU A 83 -4.33 20.94 11.42
C LEU A 83 -4.78 20.29 10.11
N SER A 84 -4.98 18.97 10.07
CA SER A 84 -5.35 18.28 8.82
C SER A 84 -6.82 18.49 8.41
N GLY A 85 -7.72 18.75 9.37
CA GLY A 85 -9.17 18.81 9.12
C GLY A 85 -9.78 17.49 8.61
N HIS A 86 -9.03 16.37 8.61
CA HIS A 86 -9.37 15.15 7.87
C HIS A 86 -9.18 13.86 8.70
N ALA A 87 -9.53 13.90 9.99
CA ALA A 87 -9.34 12.79 10.93
C ALA A 87 -10.06 11.47 10.58
N PHE A 88 -11.00 11.49 9.62
CA PHE A 88 -11.83 10.34 9.24
C PHE A 88 -11.51 9.76 7.85
N LEU A 89 -10.31 10.06 7.32
CA LEU A 89 -9.75 9.36 6.16
C LEU A 89 -9.40 7.90 6.50
N LYS A 90 -9.11 7.11 5.47
CA LYS A 90 -8.70 5.70 5.61
C LYS A 90 -7.41 5.41 4.86
N ARG A 91 -6.57 4.59 5.46
CA ARG A 91 -5.41 3.95 4.79
C ARG A 91 -5.95 2.86 3.87
N ARG A 92 -6.19 3.18 2.59
CA ARG A 92 -6.89 2.26 1.68
C ARG A 92 -6.26 2.12 0.30
N TYR A 93 -5.72 3.20 -0.24
CA TYR A 93 -5.19 3.21 -1.59
C TYR A 93 -3.68 3.33 -1.56
N LEU A 94 -3.02 2.53 -2.41
CA LEU A 94 -1.63 2.73 -2.76
C LEU A 94 -1.55 3.69 -3.94
N ILE A 95 -0.74 4.74 -3.79
CA ILE A 95 -0.44 5.73 -4.83
C ILE A 95 0.92 5.37 -5.40
N ILE A 96 0.93 4.90 -6.64
CA ILE A 96 2.14 4.43 -7.32
C ILE A 96 2.42 5.32 -8.53
N PRO A 97 3.37 6.27 -8.43
CA PRO A 97 3.87 7.01 -9.59
C PRO A 97 4.83 6.15 -10.41
N GLY A 98 4.71 6.22 -11.74
CA GLY A 98 5.77 5.80 -12.67
C GLY A 98 6.78 6.93 -12.84
N ILE A 99 8.03 6.73 -12.41
CA ILE A 99 9.04 7.80 -12.42
C ILE A 99 9.44 8.20 -13.84
N ARG A 100 9.30 7.28 -14.81
CA ARG A 100 9.61 7.53 -16.22
C ARG A 100 8.40 8.04 -17.01
N SER A 101 7.20 7.54 -16.72
CA SER A 101 6.00 7.84 -17.52
C SER A 101 5.21 9.05 -17.02
N SER A 102 5.45 9.52 -15.79
CA SER A 102 4.61 10.49 -15.07
C SER A 102 3.16 10.04 -14.80
N ARG A 103 2.82 8.77 -15.05
CA ARG A 103 1.50 8.23 -14.73
C ARG A 103 1.38 7.96 -13.24
N ILE A 104 0.21 8.19 -12.66
CA ILE A 104 -0.09 7.87 -11.27
C ILE A 104 -1.19 6.80 -11.25
N TYR A 105 -0.90 5.68 -10.60
CA TYR A 105 -1.86 4.62 -10.35
C TYR A 105 -2.40 4.71 -8.92
N ILE A 106 -3.71 4.54 -8.77
CA ILE A 106 -4.43 4.55 -7.50
C ILE A 106 -5.04 3.16 -7.30
N ILE A 107 -4.41 2.34 -6.47
CA ILE A 107 -4.77 0.91 -6.30
C ILE A 107 -5.55 0.73 -5.01
N ASP A 108 -6.77 0.18 -5.08
CA ASP A 108 -7.59 -0.12 -3.91
C ASP A 108 -7.15 -1.44 -3.27
N VAL A 109 -6.63 -1.36 -2.03
CA VAL A 109 -6.20 -2.54 -1.27
C VAL A 109 -7.10 -2.81 -0.06
N LYS A 110 -8.35 -2.33 -0.05
CA LYS A 110 -9.33 -2.70 0.99
C LYS A 110 -9.50 -4.22 1.13
N LYS A 111 -9.34 -4.96 0.03
CA LYS A 111 -9.20 -6.42 0.00
C LYS A 111 -7.87 -6.73 -0.68
N PRO A 112 -6.74 -6.85 0.06
CA PRO A 112 -5.41 -6.94 -0.54
C PRO A 112 -5.24 -8.05 -1.57
N LEU A 113 -5.85 -9.23 -1.32
CA LEU A 113 -5.85 -10.37 -2.24
C LEU A 113 -6.76 -10.20 -3.47
N LYS A 114 -7.39 -9.03 -3.59
CA LYS A 114 -8.23 -8.60 -4.73
C LYS A 114 -7.87 -7.16 -5.10
N ALA A 115 -6.62 -6.75 -4.88
CA ALA A 115 -6.13 -5.42 -5.23
C ALA A 115 -6.39 -5.14 -6.71
N LYS A 116 -6.85 -3.94 -7.01
CA LYS A 116 -7.26 -3.49 -8.34
C LYS A 116 -7.13 -1.97 -8.49
#